data_AF-A0A528V151-F1
#
_entry.id   AF-A0A528V151-F1
#
_cell.length_a   1.000
_cell.length_b   1.000
_cell.length_c   1.000
_cell.angle_alpha   90.00
_cell.angle_beta   90.00
_cell.angle_gamma   90.00
#
_symmetry.space_group_name_H-M   'P 1'
#
loop_
_entity.id
_entity.type
_entity.pdbx_description
1 polymer ?
#
loop_
_entity_poly.entity_id
_entity_poly.type
_entity_poly.pdbx_seq_one_letter_code
_entity_poly.pdbx_strand_id
1 'polypeptide(L)' 'LRTLHKLPLDIGSDATLLDRGGRSGIGIASFESGGVIVDAGKDDSGRPPPVVARLPFPEEWRVILILDHGGHGLHG' A
#
# COMPACT_ATOMS: atom_id res chain seq x y z
N LEU A 1 -14.53 -9.32 4.43
CA LEU A 1 -14.89 -10.50 5.25
C LEU A 1 -15.01 -10.16 6.73
N ARG A 2 -14.01 -9.49 7.35
CA ARG A 2 -14.07 -9.10 8.77
C ARG A 2 -15.34 -8.34 9.17
N THR A 3 -15.69 -7.28 8.45
CA THR A 3 -16.94 -6.51 8.69
C THR A 3 -18.19 -7.38 8.61
N LEU A 4 -18.25 -8.28 7.61
CA LEU A 4 -19.38 -9.21 7.44
C LEU A 4 -19.52 -10.15 8.64
N HIS A 5 -18.40 -10.61 9.21
CA HIS A 5 -18.36 -11.44 10.41
C HIS A 5 -18.28 -10.64 11.73
N LYS A 6 -18.45 -9.31 11.68
CA LYS A 6 -18.37 -8.40 12.85
C LYS A 6 -17.03 -8.48 13.61
N LEU A 7 -15.94 -8.73 12.90
CA LEU A 7 -14.58 -8.72 13.43
C LEU A 7 -13.94 -7.33 13.25
N PRO A 8 -13.05 -6.90 14.16
CA PRO A 8 -12.28 -5.66 13.98
C PRO A 8 -11.37 -5.78 12.75
N LEU A 9 -11.17 -4.65 12.07
CA LEU A 9 -10.24 -4.56 10.94
C LEU A 9 -8.80 -4.80 11.42
N ASP A 10 -8.04 -5.52 10.61
CA ASP A 10 -6.60 -5.73 10.79
C ASP A 10 -5.97 -5.83 9.40
N ILE A 11 -5.71 -4.65 8.84
CA ILE A 11 -5.31 -4.47 7.44
C ILE A 11 -3.95 -5.14 7.19
N GLY A 12 -3.01 -5.02 8.13
CA GLY A 12 -1.67 -5.58 8.01
C GLY A 12 -1.65 -7.10 8.01
N SER A 13 -2.37 -7.74 8.95
CA SER A 13 -2.46 -9.20 8.99
C SER A 13 -3.24 -9.76 7.80
N ASP A 14 -4.32 -9.10 7.38
CA ASP A 14 -5.09 -9.53 6.21
C ASP A 14 -4.26 -9.42 4.92
N ALA A 15 -3.49 -8.34 4.76
CA ALA A 15 -2.57 -8.21 3.63
C ALA A 15 -1.53 -9.33 3.62
N THR A 16 -0.95 -9.66 4.78
CA THR A 16 0.01 -10.77 4.91
C THR A 16 -0.63 -12.11 4.56
N LEU A 17 -1.84 -12.38 5.06
CA LEU A 17 -2.59 -13.61 4.76
C LEU A 17 -2.93 -13.76 3.27
N LEU A 18 -3.13 -12.63 2.59
CA LEU A 18 -3.43 -12.57 1.16
C LEU A 18 -2.18 -12.45 0.27
N ASP A 19 -0.99 -12.70 0.83
CA ASP A 19 0.31 -12.62 0.15
C ASP A 19 0.54 -11.26 -0.54
N ARG A 20 0.14 -10.19 0.14
CA ARG A 20 0.36 -8.80 -0.30
C ARG A 20 1.53 -8.19 0.46
N GLY A 21 2.19 -7.23 -0.17
CA GLY A 21 3.29 -6.48 0.44
C GLY A 21 4.68 -7.11 0.25
N GLY A 22 4.80 -8.19 -0.54
CA GLY A 22 6.07 -8.92 -0.72
C GLY A 22 7.19 -8.18 -1.46
N ARG A 23 6.97 -6.94 -1.91
CA ARG A 23 7.95 -6.03 -2.54
C ARG A 23 7.94 -4.63 -1.94
N SER A 24 6.74 -4.10 -1.66
CA SER A 24 6.53 -2.75 -1.12
C SER A 24 5.31 -2.76 -0.19
N GLY A 25 5.41 -2.01 0.92
CA GLY A 25 4.33 -1.81 1.89
C GLY A 25 3.37 -0.68 1.51
N ILE A 26 3.66 0.09 0.44
CA ILE A 26 2.92 1.29 0.04
C ILE A 26 1.43 1.00 -0.20
N GLY A 27 1.10 -0.12 -0.85
CA GLY A 27 -0.30 -0.49 -1.11
C GLY A 27 -1.11 -0.70 0.18
N ILE A 28 -0.51 -1.35 1.18
CA ILE A 28 -1.13 -1.60 2.48
C ILE A 28 -1.26 -0.29 3.27
N ALA A 29 -0.17 0.48 3.33
CA ALA A 29 -0.10 1.75 4.05
C ALA A 29 -1.03 2.83 3.47
N SER A 30 -1.18 2.89 2.15
CA SER A 30 -2.07 3.83 1.46
C SER A 30 -3.53 3.47 1.66
N PHE A 31 -3.87 2.18 1.67
CA PHE A 31 -5.23 1.71 1.97
C PHE A 31 -5.69 2.09 3.37
N GLU A 32 -4.79 2.01 4.36
CA GLU A 32 -5.11 2.35 5.75
C GLU A 32 -5.27 3.86 5.98
N SER A 33 -4.39 4.69 5.40
CA SER A 33 -4.27 6.09 5.84
C SER A 33 -3.88 7.11 4.76
N GLY A 34 -3.70 6.71 3.51
CA GLY A 34 -3.39 7.63 2.40
C GLY A 34 -2.12 8.48 2.60
N GLY A 35 -2.00 9.57 1.83
CA GLY A 35 -0.88 10.51 1.88
C GLY A 35 0.29 10.15 0.95
N VAL A 36 1.40 10.89 1.10
CA VAL A 36 2.68 10.59 0.46
C VAL A 36 3.47 9.67 1.39
N ILE A 37 3.84 8.49 0.90
CA ILE A 37 4.37 7.40 1.72
C ILE A 37 5.73 6.98 1.17
N VAL A 38 6.68 6.76 2.08
CA VAL A 38 7.98 6.14 1.80
C VAL A 38 8.10 4.89 2.67
N ASP A 39 8.42 3.75 2.06
CA ASP A 39 8.74 2.52 2.78
C ASP A 39 10.26 2.23 2.77
N ALA A 40 10.70 1.32 3.63
CA ALA A 40 12.11 0.93 3.72
C ALA A 40 12.54 -0.09 2.64
N GLY A 41 11.65 -0.44 1.70
CA GLY A 41 11.86 -1.58 0.81
C GLY A 41 11.82 -2.94 1.51
N LYS A 42 11.89 -4.01 0.71
CA LYS A 42 11.86 -5.40 1.17
C LYS A 42 13.17 -5.77 1.89
N ASP A 43 13.02 -6.51 2.99
CA ASP A 43 14.12 -7.22 3.67
C ASP A 43 13.86 -8.74 3.71
N ASP A 44 14.81 -9.48 4.29
CA ASP A 44 14.72 -10.93 4.45
C ASP A 44 13.82 -11.36 5.63
N SER A 45 13.15 -10.42 6.31
CA SER A 45 12.28 -10.75 7.46
C SER A 45 10.95 -11.39 7.05
N GLY A 46 10.62 -11.37 5.75
CA GLY A 46 9.35 -11.88 5.22
C GLY A 46 8.14 -11.06 5.62
N ARG A 47 8.33 -9.90 6.25
CA ARG A 47 7.27 -8.96 6.62
C ARG A 47 7.11 -7.87 5.56
N PRO A 48 5.93 -7.25 5.45
CA PRO A 48 5.77 -6.06 4.61
C PRO A 48 6.77 -4.96 5.01
N PRO A 49 7.37 -4.25 4.04
CA PRO A 49 8.25 -3.12 4.30
C PRO A 49 7.63 -2.10 5.24
N PRO A 50 8.32 -1.68 6.34
CA PRO A 50 7.81 -0.67 7.23
C PRO A 50 7.77 0.70 6.55
N VAL A 51 6.79 1.52 6.92
CA VAL A 51 6.71 2.93 6.51
C VAL A 51 7.75 3.73 7.28
N VAL A 52 8.66 4.38 6.56
CA VAL A 52 9.71 5.24 7.16
C VAL A 52 9.29 6.71 7.23
N ALA A 53 8.38 7.12 6.34
CA ALA A 53 7.81 8.46 6.38
C ALA A 53 6.41 8.47 5.80
N ARG A 54 5.55 9.32 6.38
CA ARG A 54 4.24 9.65 5.84
C ARG A 54 3.99 11.14 5.97
N LEU A 55 3.58 11.76 4.88
CA LEU A 55 3.16 13.15 4.83
C LEU A 55 1.72 13.23 4.33
N PRO A 56 0.92 14.20 4.77
CA PRO A 56 -0.38 14.47 4.16
C PRO A 56 -0.17 14.82 2.68
N PHE A 57 -1.08 14.37 1.82
CA PHE A 57 -1.11 14.83 0.44
C PHE A 57 -1.71 16.25 0.42
N PRO A 58 -1.06 17.26 -0.18
CA PRO A 58 -1.57 18.62 -0.13
C PRO A 58 -2.93 18.76 -0.83
N GLU A 59 -3.88 19.44 -0.18
CA GLU A 59 -5.26 19.58 -0.69
C GLU A 59 -5.37 20.41 -1.97
N GLU A 60 -4.44 21.34 -2.15
CA GLU A 60 -4.34 22.20 -3.32
C GLU A 60 -3.76 21.48 -4.54
N TRP A 61 -3.13 20.32 -4.34
CA TRP A 61 -2.58 19.54 -5.45
C TRP A 61 -3.68 18.83 -6.23
N ARG A 62 -3.44 18.62 -7.53
CA ARG A 62 -4.32 17.89 -8.43
C ARG A 62 -3.54 16.74 -9.04
N VAL A 63 -4.15 15.57 -9.12
CA VAL A 63 -3.58 14.39 -9.77
C VAL A 63 -4.22 14.24 -11.13
N ILE A 64 -3.40 14.13 -12.17
CA ILE A 64 -3.84 13.74 -13.52
C ILE A 64 -3.40 12.30 -13.73
N LEU A 65 -4.37 11.39 -13.91
CA LEU A 65 -4.08 10.01 -14.26
C LEU A 65 -4.12 9.87 -15.79
N ILE A 66 -2.98 9.50 -16.37
CA ILE A 66 -2.86 9.21 -17.80
C ILE A 66 -2.65 7.70 -17.93
N LEU A 67 -3.56 7.03 -18.64
CA LEU A 67 -3.45 5.61 -18.93
C LEU A 67 -2.90 5.46 -20.35
N ASP A 68 -1.67 4.96 -20.46
CA ASP A 68 -1.11 4.55 -21.74
C ASP A 68 -1.50 3.08 -21.99
N HIS A 69 -2.27 2.85 -23.05
CA HIS A 69 -2.70 1.51 -23.44
C HIS A 69 -1.69 0.77 -24.31
N GLY A 70 -0.64 1.45 -24.80
CA GLY A 70 0.42 0.85 -25.61
C GLY A 70 1.65 0.42 -24.81
N GLY A 71 1.81 0.92 -23.57
CA GLY A 71 2.92 0.59 -22.69
C GLY A 71 2.66 -0.66 -21.85
N HIS A 72 3.64 -1.57 -21.79
CA HIS A 72 3.70 -2.58 -20.74
C HIS A 72 4.44 -1.99 -19.53
N GLY A 73 3.77 -1.94 -18.38
CA GLY A 73 4.37 -1.48 -17.14
C GLY A 73 5.39 -2.46 -16.58
N LEU A 74 6.22 -2.00 -15.64
CA LEU A 74 6.98 -2.89 -14.77
C LEU A 74 6.03 -3.48 -13.74
N HIS A 75 5.56 -4.70 -13.98
CA HIS A 75 4.87 -5.51 -12.98
C HIS A 75 5.91 -6.39 -12.29
N GLY A 76 5.81 -6.53 -10.97
CA GLY A 76 6.62 -7.43 -10.16
C GLY A 76 5.73 -8.30 -9.32
#